data_AF-A0A9X9LIM4-F1
#
_entry.id   AF-A0A9X9LIM4-F1
#
_cell.length_a   1.000
_cell.length_b   1.000
_cell.length_c   1.000
_cell.angle_alpha   90.00
_cell.angle_beta   90.00
_cell.angle_gamma   90.00
#
_symmetry.space_group_name_H-M   'P 1'
#
loop_
_entity.id
_entity.type
_entity.pdbx_description
1 polymer ?
#
loop_
_entity_poly.entity_id
_entity_poly.type
_entity_poly.pdbx_seq_one_letter_code
_entity_poly.pdbx_strand_id
1 'polypeptide(L)'
;MFKEEHLLEYRCVQSVKTQEKYPNRVPVIVEKVSGSQIVDNDKRKYLVPSDISVAQFMGIIRKRSQLSSEKAIFLFVGKTVPQSSLTKGPL
;
A
#
# COMPACT_ATOMS: atom_id res chain seq x y z
N MET A 1 -9.73 3.33 10.53
CA MET A 1 -8.61 2.59 9.92
C MET A 1 -9.06 1.18 9.55
N PHE A 2 -8.46 0.56 8.55
CA PHE A 2 -8.90 -0.72 7.99
C PHE A 2 -8.96 -1.85 9.03
N LYS A 3 -8.05 -1.85 10.01
CA LYS A 3 -8.03 -2.85 11.10
C LYS A 3 -9.12 -2.63 12.15
N GLU A 4 -9.67 -1.43 12.26
CA GLU A 4 -10.77 -1.09 13.18
C GLU A 4 -12.12 -1.40 12.52
N GLU A 5 -12.22 -1.21 11.21
CA GLU A 5 -13.42 -1.49 10.40
C GLU A 5 -13.65 -3.01 10.18
N HIS A 6 -12.58 -3.81 10.27
CA HIS A 6 -12.63 -5.23 9.93
C HIS A 6 -11.87 -6.11 10.92
N LEU A 7 -12.58 -7.13 11.42
CA LEU A 7 -12.04 -8.16 12.30
C LEU A 7 -10.86 -8.90 11.65
N LEU A 8 -9.97 -9.44 12.50
CA LEU A 8 -8.78 -10.17 12.07
C LEU A 8 -9.13 -11.35 11.15
N GLU A 9 -10.09 -12.18 11.56
CA GLU A 9 -10.51 -13.37 10.80
C GLU A 9 -10.98 -13.02 9.40
N TYR A 10 -11.83 -11.99 9.29
CA TYR A 10 -12.30 -11.49 7.99
C TYR A 10 -11.12 -11.08 7.11
N ARG A 11 -10.15 -10.34 7.66
CA ARG A 11 -8.98 -9.87 6.91
C ARG A 11 -8.10 -11.03 6.43
N CYS A 12 -7.89 -12.05 7.25
CA CYS A 12 -7.16 -13.26 6.88
C CYS A 12 -7.85 -14.02 5.75
N VAL A 13 -9.16 -14.26 5.87
CA VAL A 13 -9.94 -14.96 4.83
C VAL A 13 -9.91 -14.19 3.51
N GLN A 14 -10.08 -12.87 3.56
CA GLN A 14 -10.05 -12.03 2.36
C GLN A 14 -8.67 -11.99 1.70
N SER A 15 -7.58 -11.93 2.49
CA SER A 15 -6.23 -11.92 1.92
C SER A 15 -5.90 -13.23 1.23
N VAL A 16 -6.24 -14.37 1.84
CA VAL A 16 -6.03 -15.71 1.24
C VAL A 16 -6.80 -15.84 -0.06
N LYS A 17 -8.11 -15.56 -0.06
CA LYS A 17 -8.94 -15.60 -1.28
C LYS A 17 -8.41 -14.71 -2.40
N THR A 18 -7.89 -13.53 -2.03
CA THR A 18 -7.33 -12.59 -3.01
C THR A 18 -6.02 -13.10 -3.60
N GLN A 19 -5.15 -13.69 -2.78
CA GLN A 19 -3.88 -14.28 -3.24
C GLN A 19 -4.12 -15.51 -4.12
N GLU A 20 -5.07 -16.39 -3.76
CA GLU A 20 -5.46 -17.54 -4.60
C GLU A 20 -5.99 -17.09 -5.97
N LYS A 21 -6.82 -16.04 -5.99
CA LYS A 21 -7.38 -15.49 -7.23
C LYS A 21 -6.34 -14.76 -8.09
N TYR A 22 -5.31 -14.17 -7.47
CA TYR A 22 -4.29 -13.36 -8.13
C TYR A 22 -2.88 -13.72 -7.61
N PRO A 23 -2.34 -14.90 -7.98
CA PRO A 23 -1.14 -15.46 -7.35
C PRO A 23 0.13 -14.59 -7.53
N ASN A 24 0.21 -13.84 -8.62
CA ASN A 24 1.35 -12.94 -8.89
C ASN A 24 1.13 -11.52 -8.36
N ARG A 25 0.19 -11.33 -7.43
CA ARG A 25 -0.11 -10.02 -6.87
C ARG A 25 -0.25 -10.06 -5.36
N VAL A 26 0.25 -9.01 -4.73
CA VAL A 26 0.24 -8.82 -3.29
C VAL A 26 -0.89 -7.83 -2.92
N PRO A 27 -1.84 -8.22 -2.06
CA PRO A 27 -2.83 -7.30 -1.52
C PRO A 27 -2.17 -6.36 -0.50
N VAL A 28 -2.24 -5.05 -0.73
CA VAL A 28 -1.64 -4.01 0.11
C VAL A 28 -2.72 -3.03 0.54
N ILE A 29 -2.77 -2.74 1.83
CA ILE A 29 -3.61 -1.68 2.39
C ILE A 29 -2.74 -0.43 2.58
N VAL A 30 -3.20 0.70 2.06
CA VAL A 30 -2.52 2.00 2.18
C VAL A 30 -3.45 2.96 2.88
N GLU A 31 -2.99 3.52 3.99
CA GLU A 31 -3.72 4.50 4.77
C GLU A 31 -2.86 5.75 4.95
N LYS A 32 -3.54 6.90 5.00
CA LYS A 32 -2.89 8.17 5.31
C LYS A 32 -2.58 8.23 6.80
N VAL A 33 -1.39 8.72 7.13
CA VAL A 33 -1.02 9.02 8.53
C VAL A 33 -1.79 10.25 9.02
N SER A 34 -2.35 10.16 10.23
CA SER A 34 -3.04 11.27 10.88
C SER A 34 -2.19 12.54 10.92
N GLY A 35 -2.79 13.69 10.56
CA GLY A 35 -2.09 14.98 10.49
C GLY A 35 -1.33 15.23 9.18
N SER A 36 -1.26 14.25 8.26
CA SER A 36 -0.69 14.47 6.93
C SER A 36 -1.57 15.38 6.07
N GLN A 37 -0.93 16.24 5.27
CA GLN A 37 -1.57 17.15 4.31
C GLN A 37 -1.89 16.50 2.95
N ILE A 38 -1.59 15.21 2.79
CA ILE A 38 -1.97 14.47 1.57
C ILE A 38 -3.49 14.33 1.52
N VAL A 39 -4.07 14.45 0.32
CA VAL A 39 -5.51 14.25 0.08
C VAL A 39 -5.86 12.78 0.35
N ASP A 40 -7.01 12.54 0.97
CA ASP A 40 -7.43 11.16 1.23
C ASP A 40 -7.61 10.40 -0.09
N ASN A 41 -7.12 9.16 -0.10
CA ASN A 41 -7.25 8.29 -1.25
C ASN A 41 -8.60 7.58 -1.19
N ASP A 42 -9.43 7.74 -2.22
CA ASP A 42 -10.72 7.03 -2.36
C ASP A 42 -10.57 5.50 -2.30
N LYS A 43 -9.38 4.98 -2.65
CA LYS A 43 -9.06 3.55 -2.62
C LYS A 43 -7.89 3.27 -1.69
N ARG A 44 -8.18 2.57 -0.60
CA ARG A 44 -7.20 2.08 0.40
C ARG A 44 -6.65 0.68 0.09
N LYS A 45 -7.33 -0.10 -0.77
CA LYS A 45 -6.94 -1.47 -1.14
C LYS A 45 -6.25 -1.50 -2.50
N TYR A 46 -5.07 -2.10 -2.57
CA TYR A 46 -4.24 -2.20 -3.76
C TYR A 46 -3.90 -3.65 -4.03
N LEU A 47 -3.90 -4.04 -5.29
CA LEU A 47 -3.45 -5.36 -5.73
C LEU A 47 -2.23 -5.17 -6.62
N VAL A 48 -1.06 -5.33 -6.01
CA VAL A 48 0.22 -4.86 -6.52
C VAL A 48 0.97 -6.02 -7.16
N PRO A 49 1.50 -5.91 -8.39
CA PRO A 49 2.34 -6.97 -8.96
C PRO A 49 3.57 -7.24 -8.07
N SER A 50 3.96 -8.50 -7.92
CA SER A 50 5.03 -8.92 -7.00
C SER A 50 6.42 -8.44 -7.41
N ASP A 51 6.60 -8.11 -8.69
CA ASP A 51 7.85 -7.70 -9.33
C ASP A 51 8.14 -6.19 -9.22
N ILE A 52 7.18 -5.37 -8.75
CA ILE A 52 7.43 -3.93 -8.64
C ILE A 52 8.24 -3.57 -7.40
N SER A 53 9.09 -2.56 -7.55
CA SER A 53 9.83 -1.96 -6.44
C SER A 53 8.97 -1.03 -5.58
N VAL A 54 9.44 -0.77 -4.37
CA VAL A 54 8.87 0.26 -3.49
C VAL A 54 8.82 1.63 -4.19
N ALA A 55 9.87 2.00 -4.94
CA ALA A 55 9.91 3.27 -5.68
C ALA A 55 8.82 3.35 -6.76
N GLN A 56 8.63 2.29 -7.54
CA GLN A 56 7.56 2.22 -8.53
C GLN A 56 6.19 2.31 -7.86
N PHE A 57 6.00 1.61 -6.75
CA PHE A 57 4.76 1.69 -5.97
C PHE A 57 4.51 3.09 -5.43
N MET A 58 5.54 3.77 -4.92
CA MET A 58 5.47 5.15 -4.46
C MET A 58 5.06 6.10 -5.58
N GLY A 59 5.53 5.87 -6.81
CA GLY A 59 5.06 6.58 -8.02
C GLY A 59 3.56 6.38 -8.29
N ILE A 60 3.05 5.16 -8.12
CA ILE A 60 1.62 4.85 -8.26
C ILE A 60 0.80 5.62 -7.22
N ILE A 61 1.23 5.61 -5.96
CA ILE A 61 0.54 6.34 -4.87
C ILE A 61 0.56 7.84 -5.14
N ARG A 62 1.72 8.41 -5.50
CA ARG A 62 1.85 9.83 -5.86
C ARG A 62 0.85 10.24 -6.94
N LYS A 63 0.74 9.45 -8.02
CA LYS A 63 -0.19 9.72 -9.12
C LYS A 63 -1.65 9.67 -8.66
N ARG A 64 -2.02 8.71 -7.81
CA ARG A 64 -3.40 8.59 -7.30
C ARG A 64 -3.78 9.68 -6.30
N SER A 65 -2.84 10.10 -5.46
CA SER A 65 -3.06 11.19 -4.51
C SER A 65 -2.89 12.59 -5.13
N GLN A 66 -2.69 12.66 -6.46
CA GLN A 66 -2.52 13.92 -7.22
C GLN A 66 -1.42 14.83 -6.63
N LEU A 67 -0.36 14.22 -6.09
CA LEU A 67 0.69 14.94 -5.41
C LEU A 67 1.74 15.44 -6.41
N SER A 68 1.95 16.76 -6.48
CA SER A 68 2.96 17.38 -7.35
C SER A 68 4.37 16.83 -7.07
N SER A 69 5.22 16.77 -8.09
CA SER A 69 6.60 16.26 -7.99
C SER A 69 7.44 17.01 -6.95
N GLU A 70 7.15 18.30 -6.74
CA GLU A 70 7.83 19.16 -5.76
C GLU A 70 7.54 18.79 -4.30
N LYS A 71 6.43 18.10 -4.04
CA LYS A 71 6.07 17.65 -2.69
C LYS A 71 6.67 16.29 -2.41
N ALA A 72 7.24 16.14 -1.22
CA ALA A 72 7.77 14.86 -0.75
C ALA A 72 6.63 13.90 -0.37
N ILE A 73 6.89 12.60 -0.56
CA ILE A 73 6.02 11.51 -0.10
C ILE A 73 6.90 10.46 0.57
N PHE A 74 6.43 9.92 1.69
CA PHE A 74 7.11 8.87 2.42
C PHE A 74 6.13 7.71 2.65
N LEU A 75 6.62 6.49 2.45
CA LEU A 75 5.89 5.26 2.78
C LEU A 75 6.49 4.68 4.05
N PHE A 76 5.63 4.12 4.90
CA PHE A 76 6.03 3.45 6.12
C PHE A 76 5.46 2.04 6.15
N VAL A 77 6.30 1.07 6.52
CA VAL A 77 5.88 -0.29 6.87
C VAL A 77 6.28 -0.49 8.33
N GLY A 78 5.28 -0.62 9.21
CA GLY A 78 5.52 -0.50 10.65
C GLY A 78 5.99 0.91 11.01
N LYS A 79 7.22 1.05 11.53
CA LYS A 79 7.84 2.34 11.90
C LYS A 79 9.02 2.72 11.02
N THR A 80 9.24 2.01 9.91
CA THR A 80 10.44 2.14 9.07
C THR A 80 10.08 2.54 7.66
N VAL A 81 10.94 3.35 7.04
CA VAL A 81 10.88 3.65 5.60
C VAL A 81 11.54 2.49 4.85
N PRO A 82 10.80 1.73 4.01
CA PRO A 82 11.37 0.61 3.28
C PRO A 82 12.38 1.08 2.23
N GLN A 83 13.40 0.27 1.95
CA GLN A 83 14.38 0.61 0.91
C GLN A 83 13.71 0.67 -0.46
N SER A 84 14.05 1.69 -1.24
CA SER A 84 13.40 1.99 -2.52
C SER A 84 13.59 0.90 -3.60
N SER A 85 14.70 0.16 -3.54
CA SER A 85 15.05 -0.90 -4.48
C SER A 85 14.45 -2.28 -4.14
N LEU A 86 13.89 -2.46 -2.94
CA LEU A 86 13.25 -3.73 -2.58
C LEU A 86 12.02 -3.93 -3.47
N THR A 87 11.98 -5.08 -4.15
CA THR A 87 10.72 -5.60 -4.71
C THR A 87 9.86 -6.11 -3.57
N LYS A 88 8.54 -6.08 -3.70
CA LYS A 88 7.63 -6.43 -2.58
C LYS A 88 7.61 -7.92 -2.21
N GLY A 89 8.42 -8.75 -2.87
CA GLY A 89 8.53 -10.19 -2.63
C GLY A 89 9.15 -10.56 -1.27
N PRO A 90 10.07 -9.76 -0.70
CA PRO A 90 10.53 -9.93 0.68
C PRO A 90 10.54 -8.59 1.45
N LEU A 91 9.35 -8.01 1.71
CA LEU A 91 9.16 -6.92 2.69
C LEU A 91 8.41 -7.43 3.92
#